data_AF-A0A520F8D6-F1
#
_entry.id   AF-A0A520F8D6-F1
#
_cell.length_a   1.000
_cell.length_b   1.000
_cell.length_c   1.000
_cell.angle_alpha   90.00
_cell.angle_beta   90.00
_cell.angle_gamma   90.00
#
_symmetry.space_group_name_H-M   'P 1'
#
loop_
_entity.id
_entity.type
_entity.pdbx_description
1 polymer ?
#
loop_
_entity_poly.entity_id
_entity_poly.type
_entity_poly.pdbx_seq_one_letter_code
_entity_poly.pdbx_strand_id
1 'polypeptide(L)'
;MIQAARAAGIGSLPGADTPTEIVSAWRHRPSTVEVFPASGLGPGYLADIAAPLPHIPLVPTGGVRAEDSAAYHDAGAPAVGASR
;
A
#
# COMPACT_ATOMS: atom_id res chain seq x y z
N MET A 1 -1.90 16.95 3.00
CA MET A 1 -0.60 16.63 2.35
C MET A 1 -0.77 16.02 0.96
N ILE A 2 -1.57 14.96 0.74
CA ILE A 2 -1.79 14.36 -0.60
C ILE A 2 -2.18 15.41 -1.66
N GLN A 3 -3.15 16.27 -1.33
CA GLN A 3 -3.62 17.34 -2.22
C GLN A 3 -2.53 18.38 -2.54
N ALA A 4 -1.67 18.69 -1.56
CA ALA A 4 -0.56 19.62 -1.75
C ALA A 4 0.54 19.03 -2.63
N ALA A 5 0.89 17.75 -2.43
CA ALA A 5 1.82 17.03 -3.30
C ALA A 5 1.31 16.99 -4.74
N ARG A 6 0.01 16.67 -4.92
CA ARG A 6 -0.62 16.68 -6.25
C ARG A 6 -0.59 18.06 -6.90
N ALA A 7 -0.89 19.12 -6.15
CA ALA A 7 -0.83 20.50 -6.67
C ALA A 7 0.59 20.91 -7.10
N ALA A 8 1.62 20.33 -6.47
CA ALA A 8 3.02 20.54 -6.84
C ALA A 8 3.52 19.60 -7.95
N GLY A 9 2.69 18.70 -8.48
CA GLY A 9 3.10 17.70 -9.47
C GLY A 9 4.01 16.60 -8.90
N ILE A 10 3.99 16.40 -7.58
CA ILE A 10 4.82 15.42 -6.86
C ILE A 10 3.97 14.21 -6.49
N GLY A 11 4.50 13.00 -6.74
CA GLY A 11 3.86 11.75 -6.33
C GLY A 11 3.75 11.63 -4.82
N SER A 12 2.74 10.90 -4.34
CA SER A 12 2.57 10.64 -2.91
C SER A 12 2.14 9.21 -2.64
N LEU A 13 2.59 8.69 -1.50
CA LEU A 13 2.33 7.36 -0.97
C LEU A 13 1.81 7.53 0.47
N PRO A 14 0.54 7.90 0.68
CA PRO A 14 -0.05 7.94 2.02
C PRO A 14 -0.15 6.52 2.61
N GLY A 15 0.17 6.40 3.89
CA GLY A 15 -0.04 5.17 4.66
C GLY A 15 -1.49 4.99 5.12
N ALA A 16 -1.95 3.75 5.14
CA ALA A 16 -3.23 3.30 5.66
C ALA A 16 -3.11 1.86 6.17
N ASP A 17 -4.02 1.44 7.04
CA ASP A 17 -4.12 0.04 7.48
C ASP A 17 -5.43 -0.57 6.97
N THR A 18 -6.55 0.14 7.13
CA THR A 18 -7.89 -0.43 6.87
C THR A 18 -8.43 -0.12 5.46
N PRO A 19 -9.38 -0.93 4.94
CA PRO A 19 -10.04 -0.67 3.65
C PRO A 19 -10.66 0.73 3.54
N THR A 20 -11.26 1.24 4.62
CA THR A 20 -11.87 2.58 4.65
C THR A 20 -10.82 3.68 4.48
N GLU A 21 -9.69 3.55 5.16
CA GLU A 21 -8.57 4.50 5.05
C GLU A 21 -7.95 4.45 3.66
N ILE A 22 -7.75 3.25 3.10
CA ILE A 22 -7.22 3.04 1.75
C ILE A 22 -8.10 3.74 0.71
N VAL A 23 -9.41 3.51 0.74
CA VAL A 23 -10.36 4.17 -0.18
C VAL A 23 -10.39 5.68 0.04
N SER A 24 -10.34 6.12 1.29
CA SER A 24 -10.29 7.55 1.63
C SER A 24 -9.05 8.22 1.04
N ALA A 25 -7.88 7.61 1.21
CA ALA A 25 -6.62 8.08 0.64
C ALA A 25 -6.68 8.10 -0.90
N TRP A 26 -7.14 7.01 -1.53
CA TRP A 26 -7.22 6.87 -2.98
C TRP A 26 -8.08 7.94 -3.66
N ARG A 27 -9.18 8.38 -3.02
CA ARG A 27 -10.03 9.47 -3.52
C ARG A 27 -9.27 10.79 -3.73
N HIS A 28 -8.13 10.97 -3.04
CA HIS A 28 -7.28 12.15 -3.18
C HIS A 28 -6.25 12.02 -4.31
N ARG A 29 -6.30 10.93 -5.10
CA ARG A 29 -5.43 10.61 -6.24
C ARG A 29 -3.93 10.62 -5.89
N PRO A 30 -3.48 9.86 -4.88
CA PRO A 30 -2.07 9.61 -4.67
C PRO A 30 -1.51 8.74 -5.82
N SER A 31 -0.21 8.50 -5.82
CA SER A 31 0.42 7.57 -6.77
C SER A 31 0.08 6.11 -6.43
N THR A 32 -0.05 5.81 -5.15
CA THR A 32 -0.34 4.49 -4.58
C THR A 32 -0.67 4.66 -3.09
N VAL A 33 -1.10 3.60 -2.41
CA VAL A 33 -1.33 3.61 -0.96
C VAL A 33 -0.33 2.65 -0.29
N GLU A 34 0.29 3.09 0.80
CA GLU A 34 1.14 2.25 1.63
C GLU A 34 0.27 1.51 2.65
N VAL A 35 0.43 0.19 2.73
CA VAL A 35 -0.22 -0.64 3.75
C VAL A 35 0.78 -0.87 4.88
N PHE A 36 0.49 -0.31 6.06
CA PHE A 36 1.42 -0.28 7.19
C PHE A 36 0.69 -0.47 8.53
N PRO A 37 1.24 -1.25 9.49
CA PRO A 37 2.51 -1.99 9.43
C PRO A 37 2.34 -3.40 8.85
N ALA A 38 3.02 -3.70 7.74
CA ALA A 38 2.87 -4.96 7.02
C ALA A 38 3.27 -6.19 7.87
N SER A 39 4.25 -6.10 8.76
CA SER A 39 4.66 -7.21 9.63
C SER A 39 3.56 -7.71 10.57
N GLY A 40 2.59 -6.86 10.93
CA GLY A 40 1.45 -7.24 11.77
C GLY A 40 0.26 -7.80 10.99
N LEU A 41 0.24 -7.59 9.67
CA LEU A 41 -0.91 -7.85 8.79
C LEU A 41 -0.65 -9.04 7.86
N GLY A 42 0.55 -9.08 7.27
CA GLY A 42 1.01 -10.14 6.38
C GLY A 42 0.43 -10.07 4.96
N PRO A 43 0.95 -10.93 4.05
CA PRO A 43 0.49 -10.99 2.65
C PRO A 43 -0.99 -11.38 2.49
N GLY A 44 -1.53 -12.21 3.40
CA GLY A 44 -2.94 -12.61 3.36
C GLY A 44 -3.89 -11.43 3.51
N TYR A 45 -3.60 -10.53 4.45
CA TYR A 45 -4.37 -9.29 4.61
C TYR A 45 -4.32 -8.42 3.37
N LEU A 46 -3.15 -8.30 2.74
CA LEU A 46 -3.02 -7.56 1.48
C LEU A 46 -3.90 -8.16 0.38
N ALA A 47 -3.89 -9.49 0.23
CA ALA A 47 -4.72 -10.19 -0.76
C ALA A 47 -6.23 -9.97 -0.50
N ASP A 48 -6.65 -10.05 0.75
CA ASP A 48 -8.05 -9.85 1.16
C ASP A 48 -8.56 -8.44 0.84
N ILE A 49 -7.69 -7.42 0.91
CA ILE A 49 -8.02 -6.04 0.54
C ILE A 49 -7.90 -5.79 -0.96
N ALA A 50 -6.87 -6.34 -1.60
CA ALA A 50 -6.62 -6.16 -3.02
C ALA A 50 -7.74 -6.78 -3.87
N ALA A 51 -8.32 -7.91 -3.43
CA ALA A 51 -9.39 -8.61 -4.13
C ALA A 51 -10.63 -7.71 -4.44
N PRO A 52 -11.22 -6.99 -3.46
CA PRO A 52 -12.31 -6.04 -3.73
C PRO A 52 -11.85 -4.68 -4.31
N LEU A 53 -10.55 -4.34 -4.24
CA LEU A 53 -10.00 -3.05 -4.67
C LEU A 53 -8.91 -3.18 -5.76
N PRO A 54 -9.12 -3.96 -6.84
CA PRO A 54 -8.04 -4.33 -7.77
C PRO A 54 -7.45 -3.16 -8.58
N HIS A 55 -8.07 -1.98 -8.50
CA HIS A 55 -7.65 -0.76 -9.19
C HIS A 55 -6.80 0.17 -8.33
N ILE A 56 -6.60 -0.17 -7.04
CA ILE A 56 -5.78 0.61 -6.11
C ILE A 56 -4.45 -0.14 -5.94
N PRO A 57 -3.31 0.40 -6.39
CA PRO A 57 -2.01 -0.19 -6.09
C PRO A 57 -1.71 -0.03 -4.59
N LEU A 58 -1.36 -1.15 -3.95
CA LEU A 58 -1.07 -1.24 -2.52
C LEU A 58 0.37 -1.71 -2.29
N VAL A 59 1.16 -0.91 -1.59
CA VAL A 59 2.57 -1.21 -1.29
C VAL A 59 2.70 -1.54 0.19
N PRO A 60 2.91 -2.80 0.58
CA PRO A 60 3.14 -3.17 1.97
C PRO A 60 4.51 -2.68 2.43
N THR A 61 4.56 -2.04 3.60
CA THR A 61 5.78 -1.53 4.22
C THR A 61 5.75 -1.75 5.73
N GLY A 62 6.92 -1.82 6.35
CA GLY A 62 7.07 -1.99 7.79
C GLY A 62 7.31 -3.45 8.15
N GLY A 63 8.59 -3.80 8.33
CA GLY A 63 9.01 -5.15 8.68
C GLY A 63 8.88 -6.18 7.55
N VAL A 64 8.76 -5.74 6.29
CA VAL A 64 8.86 -6.63 5.12
C VAL A 64 10.32 -6.95 4.87
N ARG A 65 10.66 -8.25 4.83
CA ARG A 65 12.00 -8.73 4.51
C ARG A 65 12.09 -9.11 3.03
N ALA A 66 13.30 -9.22 2.49
CA ALA A 66 13.51 -9.62 1.10
C ALA A 66 12.89 -11.01 0.81
N GLU A 67 12.99 -11.92 1.78
CA GLU A 67 12.38 -13.25 1.73
C GLU A 67 10.84 -13.22 1.58
N ASP A 68 10.15 -12.19 2.09
CA ASP A 68 8.69 -12.08 2.02
C ASP A 68 8.20 -11.51 0.68
N SER A 69 9.10 -10.93 -0.12
CA SER A 69 8.76 -10.17 -1.33
C SER A 69 7.90 -10.97 -2.32
N ALA A 70 8.20 -12.26 -2.50
CA ALA A 70 7.45 -13.15 -3.39
C ALA A 70 6.00 -13.33 -2.91
N ALA A 71 5.80 -13.54 -1.61
CA ALA A 71 4.46 -13.72 -1.05
C ALA A 71 3.60 -12.45 -1.19
N TYR A 72 4.20 -11.27 -1.01
CA TYR A 72 3.49 -10.00 -1.23
C TYR A 72 3.22 -9.72 -2.71
N HIS A 73 4.15 -10.07 -3.60
CA HIS A 73 3.92 -9.99 -5.04
C HIS A 73 2.73 -10.86 -5.47
N ASP A 74 2.66 -12.10 -4.99
CA ASP A 74 1.55 -13.02 -5.29
C ASP A 74 0.22 -12.54 -4.68
N ALA A 75 0.27 -11.78 -3.58
CA ALA A 75 -0.89 -11.10 -2.99
C ALA A 75 -1.33 -9.84 -3.75
N GLY A 76 -0.66 -9.47 -4.85
CA GLY A 76 -1.04 -8.35 -5.71
C GLY A 76 -0.25 -7.05 -5.46
N ALA A 77 0.81 -7.08 -4.64
CA ALA A 77 1.67 -5.91 -4.45
C ALA A 77 2.50 -5.61 -5.71
N PRO A 78 2.45 -4.38 -6.27
CA PRO A 78 3.33 -3.99 -7.37
C PRO A 78 4.77 -3.72 -6.91
N ALA A 79 4.97 -3.49 -5.62
CA ALA A 79 6.27 -3.26 -4.98
C ALA A 79 6.16 -3.52 -3.47
N VAL A 80 7.28 -3.66 -2.77
CA VAL A 80 7.34 -3.75 -1.31
C VAL A 80 8.31 -2.73 -0.72
N GLY A 81 7.97 -2.14 0.42
CA GLY A 81 8.84 -1.30 1.22
C GLY A 81 9.66 -2.14 2.20
N ALA A 82 10.83 -2.62 1.78
CA ALA A 82 11.70 -3.42 2.62
C ALA A 82 12.53 -2.56 3.59
N SER A 83 12.62 -3.00 4.85
CA SER A 83 13.49 -2.40 5.87
C SER A 83 14.41 -3.47 6.49
N ARG A 84 15.45 -3.04 7.22
CA ARG A 84 16.31 -3.95 8.00
C ARG A 84 15.59 -4.52 9.20
#